data_AF-A0A4R5CV26-F1
#
_entry.id   AF-A0A4R5CV26-F1
#
_cell.length_a   1.000
_cell.length_b   1.000
_cell.length_c   1.000
_cell.angle_alpha   90.00
_cell.angle_beta   90.00
_cell.angle_gamma   90.00
#
_symmetry.space_group_name_H-M   'P 1'
#
loop_
_entity.id
_entity.type
_entity.pdbx_description
1 polymer ?
#
loop_
_entity_poly.entity_id
_entity_poly.type
_entity_poly.pdbx_seq_one_letter_code
_entity_poly.pdbx_strand_id
1 'polypeptide(L)' 'MAYRVTAGYVTVETQVRENGARAYIDIRRGAELPGDVPAAQVATLLRQGDIEEVKPARKAAAKKAAAKPADEN' A
#
# COMPACT_ATOMS: atom_id res chain seq x y z
N MET A 1 -0.16 2.33 7.87
CA MET A 1 1.18 2.12 7.31
C MET A 1 1.01 1.34 6.01
N ALA A 2 1.76 1.66 4.97
CA ALA A 2 1.69 0.96 3.69
C ALA A 2 2.91 0.03 3.57
N TYR A 3 2.70 -1.19 3.07
CA TYR A 3 3.78 -2.14 2.81
C TYR A 3 3.85 -2.41 1.31
N ARG A 4 5.03 -2.73 0.78
CA ARG A 4 5.23 -3.06 -0.63
C ARG A 4 5.91 -4.40 -0.77
N VAL A 5 5.45 -5.18 -1.74
CA VAL A 5 6.05 -6.48 -2.04
C VAL A 5 7.43 -6.29 -2.68
N THR A 6 8.45 -6.89 -2.08
CA THR A 6 9.82 -6.92 -2.60
C THR A 6 10.15 -8.25 -3.28
N ALA A 7 9.48 -9.34 -2.87
CA ALA A 7 9.56 -10.66 -3.48
C ALA A 7 8.89 -10.70 -4.86
N GLY A 8 9.09 -11.79 -5.62
CA GLY A 8 8.50 -11.95 -6.96
C GLY A 8 6.95 -11.85 -6.95
N TYR A 9 6.32 -12.57 -6.03
CA TYR A 9 4.89 -12.53 -5.73
C TYR A 9 4.68 -12.96 -4.28
N VAL A 10 3.65 -12.43 -3.63
CA VAL A 10 3.26 -12.79 -2.26
C VAL A 10 1.76 -13.02 -2.21
N THR A 11 1.35 -14.16 -1.68
CA THR A 11 -0.05 -14.47 -1.44
C THR A 11 -0.46 -13.98 -0.05
N VAL A 12 -1.45 -13.09 0.02
CA VAL A 12 -1.97 -12.58 1.31
C VAL A 12 -3.46 -12.86 1.45
N GLU A 13 -3.90 -13.08 2.69
CA GLU A 13 -5.34 -13.11 2.99
C GLU A 13 -5.81 -11.66 3.17
N THR A 14 -6.82 -11.26 2.41
CA THR A 14 -7.43 -9.93 2.55
C THR A 14 -8.95 -10.02 2.37
N GLN A 15 -9.68 -9.09 2.97
CA GLN A 15 -11.12 -8.97 2.75
C GLN A 15 -11.41 -8.34 1.38
N VAL A 16 -12.20 -9.05 0.59
CA VAL A 16 -12.75 -8.53 -0.66
C VAL A 16 -13.90 -7.59 -0.30
N ARG A 17 -13.71 -6.29 -0.54
CA ARG A 17 -14.69 -5.23 -0.22
C ARG A 17 -16.10 -5.49 -0.76
N GLU A 18 -16.20 -6.25 -1.86
CA GLU A 18 -17.47 -6.47 -2.54
C GLU A 18 -18.43 -7.37 -1.76
N ASN A 19 -17.92 -8.31 -0.96
CA ASN A 19 -18.75 -9.32 -0.28
C ASN A 19 -18.41 -9.54 1.20
N GLY A 20 -17.41 -8.84 1.75
CA GLY A 20 -16.94 -9.09 3.12
C GLY A 20 -16.27 -10.45 3.32
N ALA A 21 -16.13 -11.23 2.24
CA ALA A 21 -15.43 -12.50 2.24
C ALA A 21 -13.92 -12.29 2.28
N ARG A 22 -13.19 -13.20 2.92
CA ARG A 22 -11.74 -13.24 2.86
C ARG A 22 -11.29 -14.09 1.69
N ALA A 23 -10.36 -13.57 0.91
CA ALA A 23 -9.76 -14.28 -0.20
C ALA A 23 -8.24 -14.18 -0.14
N TYR A 24 -7.58 -15.19 -0.68
CA TYR A 24 -6.15 -15.18 -0.92
C TYR A 24 -5.91 -14.52 -2.28
N ILE A 25 -5.12 -13.44 -2.29
CA ILE A 25 -4.74 -12.75 -3.52
C ILE A 25 -3.23 -12.76 -3.69
N ASP A 26 -2.79 -12.93 -4.92
CA ASP A 26 -1.37 -12.84 -5.28
C ASP A 26 -1.00 -11.40 -5.64
N ILE A 27 -0.12 -10.82 -4.83
CA ILE A 27 0.39 -9.47 -5.01
C ILE A 27 1.77 -9.57 -5.62
N ARG A 28 1.93 -9.00 -6.81
CA ARG A 28 3.20 -9.01 -7.54
C ARG A 28 4.21 -8.06 -6.92
N ARG A 29 5.50 -8.32 -7.19
CA ARG A 29 6.60 -7.43 -6.85
C ARG A 29 6.29 -5.98 -7.19
N GLY A 30 6.55 -5.09 -6.25
CA GLY A 30 6.42 -3.65 -6.40
C GLY A 30 5.00 -3.13 -6.20
N ALA A 31 4.00 -3.98 -5.98
CA ALA A 31 2.65 -3.55 -5.59
C ALA A 31 2.55 -3.34 -4.07
N GLU A 32 1.62 -2.46 -3.67
CA GLU A 32 1.32 -2.20 -2.27
C GLU A 32 0.39 -3.29 -1.69
N LEU A 33 0.64 -3.67 -0.44
CA LEU A 33 -0.23 -4.55 0.32
C LEU A 33 -1.52 -3.81 0.71
N PRO A 34 -2.68 -4.48 0.65
CA PRO A 34 -3.90 -3.95 1.20
C PRO A 34 -3.76 -3.74 2.71
N GLY A 35 -4.35 -2.66 3.23
CA GLY A 35 -4.32 -2.35 4.66
C GLY A 35 -5.17 -3.30 5.54
N ASP A 36 -5.87 -4.24 4.92
CA ASP A 36 -6.75 -5.22 5.56
C ASP A 36 -6.06 -6.56 5.83
N VAL A 37 -4.79 -6.72 5.42
CA VAL A 37 -4.00 -7.92 5.71
C VAL A 37 -3.77 -8.06 7.23
N PRO A 38 -3.97 -9.24 7.83
CA PRO A 38 -3.79 -9.44 9.26
C PRO A 38 -2.34 -9.16 9.70
N ALA A 39 -2.20 -8.45 10.82
CA ALA A 39 -0.90 -8.00 11.34
C ALA A 39 0.10 -9.16 11.59
N ALA A 40 -0.39 -10.34 11.98
CA ALA A 40 0.43 -11.53 12.13
C ALA A 40 1.06 -11.98 10.81
N GLN A 41 0.31 -11.89 9.70
CA GLN A 41 0.81 -12.23 8.37
C GLN A 41 1.82 -11.19 7.88
N VAL A 42 1.53 -9.90 8.08
CA VAL A 42 2.47 -8.81 7.79
C VAL A 42 3.79 -9.00 8.53
N ALA A 43 3.76 -9.32 9.83
CA ALA A 43 4.96 -9.52 10.63
C ALA A 43 5.81 -10.71 10.12
N THR A 44 5.17 -11.80 9.70
CA THR A 44 5.84 -12.95 9.08
C THR A 44 6.50 -12.57 7.76
N LEU A 45 5.78 -11.91 6.86
CA LEU A 45 6.30 -11.48 5.56
C LEU A 45 7.45 -10.47 5.70
N LEU A 46 7.36 -9.57 6.68
CA LEU A 46 8.40 -8.62 6.99
C LEU A 46 9.67 -9.32 7.51
N ARG A 47 9.51 -10.35 8.36
CA ARG A 47 10.63 -11.17 8.85
C ARG A 47 11.29 -12.00 7.75
N GLN A 48 10.51 -12.46 6.77
CA GLN A 48 11.01 -13.20 5.61
C GLN A 48 11.69 -12.28 4.59
N GLY A 49 11.43 -10.97 4.65
CA GLY A 49 11.96 -9.98 3.70
C GLY A 49 11.16 -9.91 2.39
N ASP A 50 9.95 -10.48 2.37
CA ASP A 50 9.05 -10.49 1.21
C ASP A 50 8.32 -9.18 0.99
N ILE A 51 8.24 -8.35 2.04
CA ILE A 51 7.65 -7.01 2.02
C ILE A 51 8.55 -6.00 2.73
N GLU A 52 8.48 -4.74 2.29
CA GLU A 52 9.13 -3.59 2.93
C GLU A 52 8.10 -2.54 3.37
N GLU A 53 8.44 -1.77 4.41
CA GLU A 53 7.58 -0.69 4.89
C GLU A 53 7.75 0.55 4.01
N VAL A 54 6.69 0.91 3.27
CA VAL A 54 6.67 2.13 2.47
C VAL A 54 6.35 3.28 3.40
N LYS A 55 7.36 4.10 3.71
CA LYS A 55 7.09 5.41 4.30
C LYS A 55 6.18 6.17 3.35
N PRO A 56 4.99 6.62 3.77
CA PRO A 56 4.17 7.46 2.92
C PRO A 56 5.02 8.68 2.60
N ALA A 57 5.40 8.83 1.32
CA ALA A 57 6.08 10.02 0.86
C ALA A 57 5.12 11.18 1.13
N ARG A 58 5.33 11.87 2.26
CA ARG A 58 4.57 13.04 2.68
C ARG A 58 4.52 13.97 1.47
N LYS A 59 3.35 14.04 0.81
CA LYS A 59 2.90 15.14 -0.04
C LYS A 59 4.02 16.02 -0.63
N ALA A 60 4.90 15.48 -1.48
CA ALA A 60 5.84 16.33 -2.22
C ALA A 60 5.22 16.88 -3.53
N ALA A 61 4.10 16.32 -4.00
CA ALA A 61 3.45 16.77 -5.24
C ALA A 61 2.23 17.70 -5.02
N ALA A 62 1.64 17.74 -3.82
CA ALA A 62 0.43 18.53 -3.56
C ALA A 62 0.70 20.02 -3.22
N LYS A 63 1.91 20.54 -3.47
CA LYS A 63 2.24 21.97 -3.28
C LYS A 63 2.63 22.72 -4.56
N LYS A 64 2.45 22.13 -5.75
CA LYS A 64 2.71 22.82 -7.04
C LYS A 64 1.47 23.12 -7.90
N ALA A 65 0.25 22.78 -7.44
CA ALA A 65 -0.96 22.91 -8.28
C ALA A 65 -2.11 23.79 -7.73
N ALA A 66 -1.96 24.45 -6.56
CA ALA A 66 -3.07 25.26 -5.99
C ALA A 66 -2.67 26.67 -5.53
N ALA A 67 -1.56 27.21 -6.04
CA ALA A 67 -1.23 28.63 -5.89
C ALA A 67 -0.97 29.22 -7.29
N LYS A 68 -2.04 29.51 -8.03
CA LYS A 68 -2.04 30.74 -8.82
C LYS A 68 -2.63 31.82 -7.92
N PRO A 69 -1.85 32.87 -7.59
CA PRO A 69 -2.33 33.99 -6.80
C PRO A 69 -3.37 34.77 -7.62
N ALA A 70 -4.23 35.46 -6.89
CA ALA A 70 -5.13 36.48 -7.37
C ALA A 70 -4.40 37.46 -8.30
N ASP A 71 -4.94 37.66 -9.50
CA ASP A 71 -4.96 38.96 -10.17
C ASP A 71 -5.99 38.91 -11.32
N GLU A 72 -6.58 40.07 -11.57
CA GLU A 72 -7.35 40.48 -12.76
C GLU A 72 -8.87 40.73 -12.58
N ASN A 73 -9.13 42.03 -12.33
CA ASN A 73 -10.25 42.89 -12.74
C ASN A 73 -11.43 43.15 -11.80
#